data_AF-X1LVF1-F1
#
_entry.id   AF-X1LVF1-F1
#
_cell.length_a   1.000
_cell.length_b   1.000
_cell.length_c   1.000
_cell.angle_alpha   90.00
_cell.angle_beta   90.00
_cell.angle_gamma   90.00
#
_symmetry.space_group_name_H-M   'P 1'
#
loop_
_entity.id
_entity.type
_entity.pdbx_description
1 polymer ?
#
loop_
_entity_poly.entity_id
_entity_poly.type
_entity_poly.pdbx_seq_one_letter_code
_entity_poly.pdbx_strand_id
1 'polypeptide(L)' 'DRIYTNSSIKEFIEARFIPILVDAAKQPEIAKRYNVNYFPAHYIKQPDSNEVFGPIGYRPPPDFISELKGLIKKTELPSE' A
#
# COMPACT_ATOMS: atom_id res chain seq x y z
N ASP A 1 -0.05 -17.42 -1.68
CA ASP A 1 -1.18 -16.46 -1.49
C ASP A 1 -1.14 -15.35 -2.51
N ARG A 2 -2.29 -14.97 -3.08
CA ARG A 2 -2.39 -13.89 -4.07
C ARG A 2 -2.86 -12.62 -3.36
N ILE A 3 -1.96 -11.68 -3.11
CA ILE A 3 -2.30 -10.39 -2.46
C ILE A 3 -3.14 -9.52 -3.41
N TYR A 4 -2.74 -9.43 -4.67
CA TYR A 4 -3.47 -8.76 -5.74
C TYR A 4 -3.86 -9.76 -6.84
N THR A 5 -5.10 -9.65 -7.34
CA THR A 5 -5.64 -10.54 -8.37
C THR A 5 -5.71 -9.89 -9.75
N ASN A 6 -5.77 -8.55 -9.82
CA ASN A 6 -5.71 -7.81 -11.08
C ASN A 6 -4.25 -7.78 -11.59
N SER A 7 -4.03 -8.18 -12.86
CA SER A 7 -2.69 -8.33 -13.43
C SER A 7 -1.92 -7.01 -13.50
N SER A 8 -2.54 -5.92 -13.93
CA SER A 8 -1.84 -4.64 -14.06
C SER A 8 -1.47 -4.03 -12.70
N ILE A 9 -2.31 -4.22 -11.67
CA ILE A 9 -1.94 -3.85 -10.30
C ILE A 9 -0.78 -4.73 -9.82
N LYS A 10 -0.87 -6.05 -10.02
CA LYS A 10 0.15 -7.00 -9.57
C LYS A 10 1.51 -6.66 -10.17
N GLU A 11 1.58 -6.51 -11.48
CA GLU A 11 2.83 -6.16 -12.20
C GLU A 11 3.39 -4.81 -11.71
N PHE A 12 2.54 -3.81 -11.52
CA PHE A 12 2.98 -2.50 -11.03
C PHE A 12 3.55 -2.56 -9.61
N ILE A 13 2.88 -3.30 -8.71
CA ILE A 13 3.27 -3.45 -7.31
C ILE A 13 4.56 -4.26 -7.20
N GLU A 14 4.64 -5.43 -7.82
CA GLU A 14 5.82 -6.32 -7.71
C GLU A 14 7.09 -5.69 -8.28
N ALA A 15 6.96 -4.78 -9.26
CA ALA A 15 8.10 -4.06 -9.81
C ALA A 15 8.65 -2.95 -8.91
N ARG A 16 7.87 -2.45 -7.93
CA ARG A 16 8.20 -1.19 -7.21
C ARG A 16 8.09 -1.26 -5.70
N PHE A 17 7.37 -2.26 -5.18
CA PHE A 17 7.05 -2.39 -3.76
C PHE A 17 7.24 -3.84 -3.31
N ILE A 18 7.43 -4.00 -2.01
CA ILE A 18 7.33 -5.30 -1.35
C ILE A 18 5.92 -5.38 -0.74
N PRO A 19 4.97 -6.13 -1.32
CA PRO A 19 3.62 -6.21 -0.79
C PRO A 19 3.58 -7.08 0.46
N ILE A 20 3.01 -6.55 1.54
CA ILE A 20 2.79 -7.27 2.80
C ILE A 20 1.29 -7.30 3.07
N LEU A 21 0.71 -8.51 3.09
CA LEU A 21 -0.68 -8.71 3.48
C LEU A 21 -0.75 -8.91 4.99
N VAL A 22 -1.55 -8.08 5.65
CA VAL A 22 -1.78 -8.16 7.10
C VAL A 22 -3.26 -8.38 7.37
N ASP A 23 -3.58 -9.48 8.06
CA ASP A 23 -4.89 -9.68 8.67
C ASP A 23 -4.97 -8.84 9.96
N ALA A 24 -5.30 -7.55 9.81
CA ALA A 24 -5.33 -6.61 10.93
C ALA A 24 -6.44 -6.93 11.95
N ALA A 25 -7.50 -7.63 11.54
CA ALA A 25 -8.55 -8.09 12.44
C ALA A 25 -8.03 -9.10 13.47
N LYS A 26 -6.98 -9.86 13.12
CA LYS A 26 -6.28 -10.79 14.03
C LYS A 26 -5.05 -10.19 14.71
N GLN A 27 -4.69 -8.94 14.39
CA GLN A 27 -3.49 -8.28 14.89
C GLN A 27 -3.85 -6.89 15.47
N PRO A 28 -4.48 -6.85 16.66
CA PRO A 28 -5.01 -5.62 17.25
C PRO A 28 -3.92 -4.57 17.50
N GLU A 29 -2.70 -5.00 17.80
CA GLU A 29 -1.55 -4.10 17.98
C GLU A 29 -1.21 -3.34 16.68
N ILE A 30 -1.27 -4.02 15.54
CA ILE A 30 -1.05 -3.39 14.23
C ILE A 30 -2.24 -2.49 13.88
N ALA A 31 -3.46 -2.97 14.07
CA ALA A 31 -4.67 -2.17 13.81
C ALA A 31 -4.64 -0.86 14.60
N LYS A 32 -4.26 -0.91 15.88
CA LYS A 32 -4.10 0.27 16.73
C LYS A 32 -2.93 1.16 16.28
N ARG A 33 -1.75 0.59 16.01
CA ARG A 33 -0.55 1.34 15.60
C ARG A 33 -0.78 2.16 14.32
N TYR A 34 -1.54 1.61 13.37
CA TYR A 34 -1.83 2.24 12.08
C TYR A 34 -3.23 2.87 12.02
N ASN A 35 -3.99 2.88 13.12
CA ASN A 35 -5.37 3.38 13.19
C ASN A 35 -6.28 2.83 12.07
N VAL A 36 -6.25 1.51 11.88
CA VAL A 36 -7.01 0.81 10.84
C VAL A 36 -8.48 0.72 11.25
N ASN A 37 -9.33 1.50 10.59
CA ASN A 37 -10.78 1.58 10.89
C ASN A 37 -11.68 1.08 9.75
N TYR A 38 -11.10 0.70 8.60
CA TYR A 38 -11.83 0.19 7.44
C TYR A 38 -10.93 -0.71 6.59
N PHE A 39 -11.55 -1.49 5.70
CA PHE A 39 -10.86 -2.37 4.76
C PHE A 39 -11.37 -2.18 3.33
N PRO A 40 -10.51 -2.37 2.30
CA PRO A 40 -9.06 -2.51 2.42
C PRO A 40 -8.41 -1.17 2.81
N ALA A 41 -7.30 -1.22 3.54
CA ALA A 41 -6.48 -0.05 3.87
C ALA A 41 -5.02 -0.35 3.51
N HIS A 42 -4.49 0.38 2.53
CA HIS A 42 -3.08 0.25 2.12
C HIS A 42 -2.25 1.34 2.78
N TYR A 43 -1.10 0.94 3.30
CA TYR A 43 -0.09 1.83 3.86
C TYR A 43 1.23 1.61 3.14
N ILE A 44 1.97 2.68 2.91
CA ILE A 44 3.27 2.66 2.24
C ILE A 44 4.29 3.22 3.22
N LYS A 45 5.41 2.50 3.39
CA LYS A 45 6.50 2.89 4.26
C LYS A 45 7.82 2.70 3.53
N GLN A 46 8.74 3.64 3.68
CA GLN A 46 10.11 3.45 3.22
C GLN A 46 10.87 2.57 4.22
N PRO A 47 11.77 1.66 3.79
CA PRO A 47 12.50 0.77 4.68
C PRO A 47 13.15 1.51 5.86
N ASP A 48 13.85 2.61 5.57
CA ASP A 48 14.70 3.32 6.53
C ASP A 48 14.02 4.53 7.19
N SER A 49 12.78 4.85 6.81
CA SER A 49 12.01 5.96 7.39
C SER A 49 10.97 5.45 8.38
N ASN A 50 10.68 6.25 9.42
CA ASN A 50 9.52 6.04 10.29
C ASN A 50 8.22 6.59 9.67
N GLU A 51 8.31 7.30 8.55
CA GLU A 51 7.15 7.86 7.88
C GLU A 51 6.30 6.77 7.22
N VAL A 52 4.98 6.93 7.36
CA VAL A 52 3.98 6.04 6.80
C VAL A 52 2.97 6.88 6.04
N PHE A 53 2.74 6.54 4.78
CA PHE A 53 1.76 7.17 3.92
C PHE A 53 0.49 6.32 3.83
N GLY A 54 -0.67 6.99 3.81
CA GLY A 54 -1.98 6.36 3.75
C GLY A 54 -2.88 6.75 4.94
N PRO A 55 -4.00 6.03 5.16
CA PRO A 55 -4.44 4.88 4.37
C PRO A 55 -4.97 5.24 2.97
N ILE A 56 -4.67 4.37 2.02
CA ILE A 56 -5.29 4.35 0.69
C ILE A 56 -6.34 3.24 0.68
N GLY A 57 -7.61 3.64 0.71
CA GLY A 57 -8.75 2.74 0.54
C GLY A 57 -8.92 2.19 -0.87
N TYR A 58 -9.98 1.39 -1.07
CA TYR A 58 -10.35 0.85 -2.38
C TYR A 58 -10.48 1.95 -3.44
N ARG A 59 -9.96 1.66 -4.63
CA ARG A 59 -10.11 2.46 -5.85
C ARG A 59 -10.16 1.51 -7.06
N PRO A 60 -10.78 1.89 -8.17
CA PRO A 60 -10.62 1.18 -9.45
C PRO A 60 -9.13 1.04 -9.81
N PRO A 61 -8.71 -0.02 -10.53
CA PRO A 61 -7.30 -0.27 -10.85
C PRO A 61 -6.50 0.91 -11.43
N PRO A 62 -6.99 1.66 -12.43
CA PRO A 62 -6.21 2.79 -12.97
C PRO A 62 -6.04 3.91 -11.94
N ASP A 63 -7.06 4.17 -11.12
CA ASP A 63 -7.04 5.23 -10.11
C ASP A 63 -6.13 4.84 -8.94
N PHE A 64 -6.12 3.56 -8.56
CA PHE A 64 -5.20 3.05 -7.54
C PHE A 64 -3.74 3.19 -7.97
N ILE A 65 -3.42 2.82 -9.21
CA ILE A 65 -2.06 2.98 -9.77
C ILE A 65 -1.70 4.48 -9.87
N SER A 66 -2.64 5.33 -10.27
CA SER A 66 -2.43 6.77 -10.37
C SER A 66 -2.10 7.38 -9.00
N GLU A 67 -2.83 7.01 -7.96
CA GLU A 67 -2.56 7.42 -6.58
C GLU A 67 -1.14 7.03 -6.14
N LEU A 68 -0.75 5.77 -6.35
CA LEU A 68 0.58 5.28 -5.99
C LEU A 68 1.70 5.99 -6.76
N LYS A 69 1.52 6.26 -8.06
CA LYS A 69 2.46 7.07 -8.85
C LYS A 69 2.58 8.50 -8.31
N GLY A 70 1.46 9.09 -7.91
CA GLY A 70 1.44 10.40 -7.27
C GLY A 70 2.21 10.41 -5.95
N LEU A 71 2.08 9.35 -5.16
CA LEU A 71 2.84 9.18 -3.92
C LEU A 71 4.34 9.04 -4.17
N ILE A 72 4.73 8.20 -5.13
CA ILE A 72 6.16 8.00 -5.49
C ILE A 72 6.80 9.34 -5.84
N LYS A 73 6.15 10.13 -6.71
CA LYS A 73 6.66 11.45 -7.12
C LYS A 73 6.83 12.44 -5.96
N LYS A 74 5.93 12.39 -4.97
CA LYS A 74 5.95 13.30 -3.82
C LYS A 74 7.00 12.94 -2.77
N THR A 75 7.44 11.69 -2.74
CA THR A 75 8.24 11.12 -1.64
C THR A 75 9.67 10.81 -2.06
N GLU A 76 10.07 11.25 -3.26
CA GLU A 76 11.36 10.93 -3.91
C GLU A 76 11.66 9.42 -3.90
N LEU A 77 10.63 8.59 -3.82
CA LEU A 77 10.76 7.15 -3.93
C LEU A 77 11.30 6.82 -5.33
N PRO A 78 12.21 5.83 -5.47
CA PRO A 78 12.75 5.44 -6.77
C PRO A 78 11.60 5.16 -7.75
N SER A 79 11.58 5.90 -8.86
CA SER A 79 10.54 5.79 -9.87
C SER A 79 10.75 4.64 -10.85
N GLU A 80 11.97 4.09 -10.90
CA GLU A 80 12.44 3.06 -11.84
C GLU A 80 13.47 2.14 -11.18
#